data_AF-A0A524NGD4-F1
#
_entry.id   AF-A0A524NGD4-F1
#
_cell.length_a   1.000
_cell.length_b   1.000
_cell.length_c   1.000
_cell.angle_alpha   90.00
_cell.angle_beta   90.00
_cell.angle_gamma   90.00
#
_symmetry.space_group_name_H-M   'P 1'
#
loop_
_entity.id
_entity.type
_entity.pdbx_description
1 polymer ?
#
loop_
_entity_poly.entity_id
_entity_poly.type
_entity_poly.pdbx_seq_one_letter_code
_entity_poly.pdbx_strand_id
1 'polypeptide(L)'
;MKAEKLQVRVDTLYGAVIRNETWVTALLLLISVLPLWIFKYVPSLDGPQHLYNSNVIIQLLRGSEIFREFFRINEVVVGYWTGHFALSFFNLFLPAWLAEKMFLTAYVFGMVFSFRYLVRSIYPERQNLLVYLIFPFVFHSYLLMGYYSFSIAVIFFFWAFGYYITYSQHFRGKEMILFGILVLGVFLSHGLVFLFFGAAFLVYKVATILFSIVTGEKGVSAKELFGQLWRLAVSIMPAFFLWVFYIRAVMEINPSVRAAAYYKMELVRFLLRIRQLVGFNHEMESPAYYVLFSLLALLS
;
A
#
# COMPACT_ATOMS: atom_id res chain seq x y z
N MET A 1 20.10 5.30 -39.30
CA MET A 1 20.38 3.83 -39.39
C MET A 1 20.57 3.10 -38.05
N LYS A 2 21.49 3.49 -37.13
CA LYS A 2 21.61 2.82 -35.80
C LYS A 2 20.44 3.12 -34.85
N ALA A 3 20.03 4.38 -34.74
CA ALA A 3 18.90 4.79 -33.89
C ALA A 3 17.55 4.17 -34.33
N GLU A 4 17.34 4.09 -35.64
CA GLU A 4 16.14 3.50 -36.24
C GLU A 4 16.05 1.99 -36.02
N LYS A 5 17.16 1.26 -36.15
CA LYS A 5 17.23 -0.17 -35.78
C LYS A 5 17.00 -0.40 -34.28
N LEU A 6 17.43 0.54 -33.44
CA LEU A 6 17.19 0.48 -31.99
C LEU A 6 15.70 0.70 -31.69
N GLN A 7 15.08 1.71 -32.31
CA GLN A 7 13.66 2.01 -32.14
C GLN A 7 12.78 0.82 -32.54
N VAL A 8 13.03 0.21 -33.69
CA VAL A 8 12.29 -0.99 -34.16
C VAL A 8 12.41 -2.14 -33.16
N ARG A 9 13.59 -2.35 -32.55
CA ARG A 9 13.78 -3.38 -31.51
C ARG A 9 13.01 -3.06 -30.24
N VAL A 10 13.00 -1.80 -29.81
CA VAL A 10 12.25 -1.35 -28.62
C VAL A 10 10.76 -1.56 -28.85
N ASP A 11 10.23 -1.15 -29.99
CA ASP A 11 8.80 -1.29 -30.32
C ASP A 11 8.38 -2.76 -30.42
N THR A 12 9.24 -3.60 -30.99
CA THR A 12 9.02 -5.05 -31.07
C THR A 12 8.98 -5.68 -29.67
N LEU A 13 9.94 -5.33 -28.80
CA LEU A 13 9.99 -5.83 -27.42
C LEU A 13 8.78 -5.34 -26.62
N TYR A 14 8.45 -4.05 -26.73
CA TYR A 14 7.28 -3.45 -26.11
C TYR A 14 6.00 -4.20 -26.49
N GLY A 15 5.78 -4.42 -27.79
CA GLY A 15 4.64 -5.17 -28.31
C GLY A 15 4.59 -6.63 -27.82
N ALA A 16 5.75 -7.28 -27.71
CA ALA A 16 5.83 -8.65 -27.20
C ALA A 16 5.50 -8.75 -25.70
N VAL A 17 6.01 -7.83 -24.87
CA VAL A 17 5.75 -7.79 -23.42
C VAL A 17 4.27 -7.51 -23.15
N ILE A 18 3.68 -6.58 -23.89
CA ILE A 18 2.26 -6.24 -23.80
C ILE A 18 1.39 -7.45 -24.16
N ARG A 19 1.65 -8.08 -25.31
CA ARG A 19 0.89 -9.27 -25.75
C ARG A 19 0.93 -10.42 -24.73
N ASN A 20 2.03 -10.53 -23.98
CA ASN A 20 2.24 -11.59 -23.00
C ASN A 20 2.14 -11.09 -21.55
N GLU A 21 1.41 -10.00 -21.30
CA GLU A 21 1.41 -9.32 -19.98
C GLU A 21 1.15 -10.27 -18.81
N THR A 22 0.20 -11.19 -18.96
CA THR A 22 -0.14 -12.19 -17.92
C THR A 22 1.02 -13.08 -17.57
N TRP A 23 1.75 -13.60 -18.57
CA TRP A 23 2.89 -14.49 -18.35
C TRP A 23 4.09 -13.75 -17.78
N VAL A 24 4.34 -12.53 -18.26
CA VAL A 24 5.40 -11.67 -17.71
C VAL A 24 5.09 -11.33 -16.25
N THR A 25 3.84 -10.97 -15.94
CA THR A 25 3.40 -10.74 -14.56
C THR A 25 3.57 -11.97 -13.69
N ALA A 26 3.17 -13.15 -14.17
CA ALA A 26 3.30 -14.40 -13.42
C ALA A 26 4.77 -14.77 -13.16
N LEU A 27 5.64 -14.58 -14.15
CA LEU A 27 7.09 -14.82 -14.01
C LEU A 27 7.70 -13.87 -12.97
N LEU A 28 7.42 -12.57 -13.07
CA LEU A 28 7.92 -11.58 -12.11
C LEU A 28 7.39 -11.82 -10.70
N LEU A 29 6.11 -12.22 -10.58
CA LEU A 29 5.51 -12.58 -9.30
C LEU A 29 6.20 -13.81 -8.69
N LEU A 30 6.46 -14.85 -9.49
CA LEU A 30 7.21 -16.02 -9.04
C LEU A 30 8.62 -15.64 -8.56
N ILE A 31 9.32 -14.79 -9.32
CA ILE A 31 10.65 -14.27 -8.95
C ILE A 31 10.57 -13.48 -7.63
N SER A 32 9.54 -12.66 -7.43
CA SER A 32 9.36 -11.90 -6.18
C SER A 32 9.01 -12.78 -4.98
N VAL A 33 8.25 -13.86 -5.17
CA VAL A 33 7.87 -14.76 -4.07
C VAL A 33 9.03 -15.66 -3.68
N LEU A 34 9.86 -16.08 -4.64
CA LEU A 34 10.93 -17.05 -4.44
C LEU A 34 11.83 -16.74 -3.22
N PRO A 35 12.35 -15.52 -3.01
CA PRO A 35 13.18 -15.19 -1.84
C PRO A 35 12.54 -15.51 -0.48
N LEU A 36 11.22 -15.40 -0.35
CA LEU A 36 10.50 -15.73 0.89
C LEU A 36 10.54 -17.23 1.21
N TRP A 37 10.76 -18.07 0.19
CA TRP A 37 10.69 -19.52 0.30
C TRP A 37 12.06 -20.22 0.28
N ILE A 38 13.13 -19.53 -0.15
CA ILE A 38 14.50 -20.09 -0.16
C ILE A 38 14.96 -20.48 1.26
N PHE A 39 14.74 -19.59 2.24
CA PHE A 39 15.18 -19.81 3.62
C PHE A 39 14.01 -20.17 4.53
N LYS A 40 14.26 -20.87 5.65
CA LYS A 40 13.20 -21.27 6.59
C LYS A 40 12.51 -20.08 7.24
N TYR A 41 13.28 -19.05 7.63
CA TYR A 41 12.79 -17.85 8.29
C TYR A 41 13.00 -16.65 7.38
N VAL A 42 12.06 -15.71 7.41
CA VAL A 42 12.18 -14.47 6.64
C VAL A 42 13.03 -13.49 7.46
N PRO A 43 14.15 -12.99 6.91
CA PRO A 43 15.02 -12.07 7.65
C PRO A 43 14.38 -10.68 7.69
N SER A 44 13.52 -10.45 8.69
CA SER A 44 12.94 -9.13 8.97
C SER A 44 13.15 -8.73 10.43
N LEU A 45 13.32 -7.43 10.68
CA LEU A 45 13.64 -6.91 12.00
C LEU A 45 12.48 -7.16 13.00
N ASP A 46 11.28 -6.68 12.67
CA ASP A 46 10.11 -6.77 13.56
C ASP A 46 9.21 -8.01 13.30
N GLY A 47 9.51 -8.85 12.29
CA GLY A 47 8.73 -10.06 11.98
C GLY A 47 8.49 -10.98 13.18
N PRO A 48 9.55 -11.32 13.97
CA PRO A 48 9.39 -12.10 15.18
C PRO A 48 8.43 -11.49 16.21
N GLN A 49 8.39 -10.15 16.32
CA GLN A 49 7.45 -9.45 17.21
C GLN A 49 6.00 -9.62 16.74
N HIS A 50 5.74 -9.57 15.43
CA HIS A 50 4.40 -9.81 14.89
C HIS A 50 3.94 -11.25 15.10
N LEU A 51 4.85 -12.23 14.97
CA LEU A 51 4.56 -13.62 15.27
C LEU A 51 4.26 -13.85 16.75
N TYR A 52 5.00 -13.18 17.65
CA TYR A 52 4.72 -13.19 19.08
C TYR A 52 3.31 -12.64 19.39
N ASN A 53 2.98 -11.45 18.88
CA ASN A 53 1.66 -10.84 19.06
C ASN A 53 0.54 -11.71 18.49
N SER A 54 0.78 -12.32 17.33
CA SER A 54 -0.13 -13.28 16.71
C SER A 54 -0.41 -14.49 17.63
N ASN A 55 0.63 -15.05 18.25
CA ASN A 55 0.46 -16.12 19.23
C ASN A 55 -0.32 -15.65 20.47
N VAL A 56 -0.02 -14.46 21.01
CA VAL A 56 -0.79 -13.87 22.14
C VAL A 56 -2.28 -13.79 21.80
N ILE A 57 -2.63 -13.27 20.62
CA ILE A 57 -4.02 -13.18 20.16
C ILE A 57 -4.68 -14.56 20.13
N ILE A 58 -4.00 -15.57 19.56
CA ILE A 58 -4.54 -16.94 19.49
C ILE A 58 -4.77 -17.52 20.89
N GLN A 59 -3.84 -17.32 21.83
CA GLN A 59 -3.97 -17.85 23.20
C GLN A 59 -5.13 -17.19 23.96
N LEU A 60 -5.32 -15.88 23.79
CA LEU A 60 -6.47 -15.17 24.34
C LEU A 60 -7.81 -15.67 23.75
N LEU A 61 -7.86 -15.89 22.43
CA LEU A 61 -9.04 -16.45 21.75
C LEU A 61 -9.34 -17.90 22.17
N ARG A 62 -8.31 -18.68 22.52
CA ARG A 62 -8.45 -20.05 23.07
C ARG A 62 -8.84 -20.06 24.55
N GLY A 63 -8.97 -18.91 25.19
CA GLY A 63 -9.34 -18.82 26.60
C GLY A 63 -8.23 -19.23 27.56
N SER A 64 -6.96 -19.03 27.18
CA SER A 64 -5.83 -19.31 28.06
C SER A 64 -5.82 -18.36 29.26
N GLU A 65 -6.03 -18.90 30.46
CA GLU A 65 -6.06 -18.12 31.71
C GLU A 65 -4.72 -17.42 31.98
N ILE A 66 -3.59 -18.12 31.80
CA ILE A 66 -2.26 -17.52 32.01
C ILE A 66 -2.01 -16.32 31.08
N PHE A 67 -2.50 -16.33 29.84
CA PHE A 67 -2.36 -15.17 28.95
C PHE A 67 -3.27 -14.01 29.35
N ARG A 68 -4.48 -14.30 29.88
CA ARG A 68 -5.43 -13.27 30.34
C ARG A 68 -4.93 -12.51 31.57
N GLU A 69 -4.05 -13.12 32.37
CA GLU A 69 -3.39 -12.43 33.49
C GLU A 69 -2.48 -11.28 33.04
N PHE A 70 -1.86 -11.39 31.86
CA PHE A 70 -0.85 -10.43 31.38
C PHE A 70 -1.30 -9.62 30.15
N PHE A 71 -2.21 -10.13 29.34
CA PHE A 71 -2.58 -9.56 28.06
C PHE A 71 -4.09 -9.41 27.89
N ARG A 72 -4.49 -8.34 27.22
CA ARG A 72 -5.84 -8.13 26.69
C ARG A 72 -5.77 -7.64 25.25
N ILE A 73 -6.80 -7.92 24.47
CA ILE A 73 -6.97 -7.27 23.16
C ILE A 73 -7.20 -5.78 23.41
N ASN A 74 -6.56 -4.94 22.60
CA ASN A 74 -6.70 -3.50 22.73
C ASN A 74 -8.17 -3.10 22.57
N GLU A 75 -8.72 -2.40 23.55
CA GLU A 75 -10.13 -1.94 23.54
C GLU A 75 -10.35 -0.85 22.48
N VAL A 76 -9.29 -0.11 22.15
CA VAL A 76 -9.29 0.86 21.07
C VAL A 76 -9.00 0.14 19.75
N VAL A 77 -9.84 0.40 18.76
CA VAL A 77 -9.59 -0.04 17.38
C VAL A 77 -8.43 0.79 16.83
N VAL A 78 -7.25 0.19 16.78
CA VAL A 78 -6.01 0.85 16.34
C VAL A 78 -5.66 0.46 14.90
N GLY A 79 -4.89 1.32 14.24
CA GLY A 79 -4.38 1.06 12.87
C GLY A 79 -3.25 0.04 12.82
N TYR A 80 -3.45 -1.14 13.40
CA TYR A 80 -2.58 -2.32 13.32
C TYR A 80 -3.38 -3.63 13.29
N TRP A 81 -4.70 -3.57 13.40
CA TRP A 81 -5.56 -4.73 13.54
C TRP A 81 -5.47 -5.66 12.34
N THR A 82 -5.56 -5.13 11.11
CA THR A 82 -5.57 -5.99 9.91
C THR A 82 -4.34 -6.90 9.84
N GLY A 83 -3.14 -6.35 10.07
CA GLY A 83 -1.89 -7.12 10.02
C GLY A 83 -1.82 -8.19 11.11
N HIS A 84 -2.13 -7.82 12.36
CA HIS A 84 -2.09 -8.76 13.48
C HIS A 84 -3.13 -9.88 13.35
N PHE A 85 -4.38 -9.57 13.02
CA PHE A 85 -5.43 -10.58 12.88
C PHE A 85 -5.22 -11.45 11.64
N ALA A 86 -4.76 -10.89 10.51
CA ALA A 86 -4.44 -11.69 9.33
C ALA A 86 -3.27 -12.66 9.59
N LEU A 87 -2.21 -12.22 10.28
CA LEU A 87 -1.13 -13.13 10.66
C LEU A 87 -1.58 -14.17 11.70
N SER A 88 -2.44 -13.79 12.64
CA SER A 88 -3.06 -14.70 13.62
C SER A 88 -3.90 -15.78 12.95
N PHE A 89 -4.61 -15.43 11.87
CA PHE A 89 -5.36 -16.41 11.09
C PHE A 89 -4.45 -17.50 10.53
N PHE A 90 -3.33 -17.15 9.88
CA PHE A 90 -2.38 -18.15 9.38
C PHE A 90 -1.71 -18.94 10.51
N ASN A 91 -1.35 -18.27 11.60
CA ASN A 91 -0.66 -18.88 12.73
C ASN A 91 -1.60 -19.76 13.60
N LEU A 92 -2.92 -19.72 13.37
CA LEU A 92 -3.88 -20.57 14.07
C LEU A 92 -3.66 -22.06 13.76
N PHE A 93 -3.26 -22.38 12.53
CA PHE A 93 -3.14 -23.75 12.02
C PHE A 93 -1.77 -24.06 11.38
N LEU A 94 -0.89 -23.07 11.22
CA LEU A 94 0.48 -23.27 10.70
C LEU A 94 1.52 -22.99 11.78
N PRO A 95 2.71 -23.60 11.70
CA PRO A 95 3.83 -23.17 12.53
C PRO A 95 4.23 -21.72 12.17
N ALA A 96 4.70 -20.96 13.16
CA ALA A 96 4.98 -19.53 13.05
C ALA A 96 5.77 -19.12 11.78
N TRP A 97 6.85 -19.85 11.46
CA TRP A 97 7.68 -19.57 10.27
C TRP A 97 6.91 -19.73 8.95
N LEU A 98 5.95 -20.66 8.87
CA LEU A 98 5.14 -20.88 7.68
C LEU A 98 3.98 -19.89 7.62
N ALA A 99 3.42 -19.52 8.76
CA ALA A 99 2.39 -18.49 8.85
C ALA A 99 2.89 -17.14 8.31
N GLU A 100 4.10 -16.72 8.71
CA GLU A 100 4.75 -15.51 8.21
C GLU A 100 4.97 -15.57 6.69
N LYS A 101 5.48 -16.70 6.17
CA LYS A 101 5.66 -16.88 4.72
C LYS A 101 4.36 -16.78 3.93
N MET A 102 3.29 -17.42 4.41
CA MET A 102 1.98 -17.37 3.75
C MET A 102 1.42 -15.95 3.78
N PHE A 103 1.54 -15.26 4.92
CA PHE A 103 1.15 -13.87 5.07
C PHE A 103 1.92 -12.94 4.13
N LEU A 104 3.25 -13.07 4.05
CA LEU A 104 4.07 -12.25 3.17
C LEU A 104 3.88 -12.60 1.68
N THR A 105 3.61 -13.86 1.36
CA THR A 105 3.22 -14.26 0.00
C THR A 105 1.90 -13.60 -0.39
N ALA A 106 0.90 -13.62 0.50
CA ALA A 106 -0.37 -12.93 0.28
C ALA A 106 -0.17 -11.40 0.10
N TYR A 107 0.74 -10.80 0.88
CA TYR A 107 1.14 -9.40 0.70
C TYR A 107 1.72 -9.15 -0.71
N VAL A 108 2.68 -9.95 -1.17
CA VAL A 108 3.32 -9.78 -2.50
C VAL A 108 2.25 -9.81 -3.61
N PHE A 109 1.34 -10.78 -3.55
CA PHE A 109 0.22 -10.86 -4.48
C PHE A 109 -0.68 -9.64 -4.38
N GLY A 110 -1.11 -9.29 -3.17
CA GLY A 110 -1.99 -8.15 -2.94
C GLY A 110 -1.39 -6.85 -3.46
N MET A 111 -0.10 -6.61 -3.24
CA MET A 111 0.61 -5.41 -3.71
C MET A 111 0.65 -5.33 -5.24
N VAL A 112 1.00 -6.43 -5.92
CA VAL A 112 1.07 -6.47 -7.38
C VAL A 112 -0.32 -6.27 -8.00
N PHE A 113 -1.33 -7.00 -7.51
CA PHE A 113 -2.68 -6.94 -8.08
C PHE A 113 -3.41 -5.64 -7.76
N SER A 114 -3.19 -5.05 -6.58
CA SER A 114 -3.81 -3.76 -6.23
C SER A 114 -3.22 -2.61 -7.02
N PHE A 115 -1.90 -2.58 -7.20
CA PHE A 115 -1.26 -1.57 -8.03
C PHE A 115 -1.65 -1.73 -9.51
N ARG A 116 -1.68 -2.96 -10.02
CA ARG A 116 -2.16 -3.25 -11.38
C ARG A 116 -3.59 -2.78 -11.58
N TYR A 117 -4.46 -3.00 -10.59
CA TYR A 117 -5.84 -2.50 -10.61
C TYR A 117 -5.90 -0.98 -10.67
N LEU A 118 -5.10 -0.27 -9.85
CA LEU A 118 -5.00 1.19 -9.90
C LEU A 118 -4.55 1.69 -11.29
N VAL A 119 -3.45 1.15 -11.83
CA VAL A 119 -2.95 1.57 -13.16
C VAL A 119 -4.01 1.36 -14.24
N ARG A 120 -4.70 0.22 -14.22
CA ARG A 120 -5.78 -0.08 -15.18
C ARG A 120 -7.04 0.76 -14.98
N SER A 121 -7.30 1.24 -13.77
CA SER A 121 -8.40 2.19 -13.53
C SER A 121 -8.12 3.55 -14.18
N ILE A 122 -6.85 3.97 -14.25
CA ILE A 122 -6.43 5.24 -14.86
C ILE A 122 -6.35 5.11 -16.39
N TYR A 123 -5.86 3.97 -16.89
CA TYR A 123 -5.67 3.70 -18.31
C TYR A 123 -6.42 2.42 -18.77
N PRO A 124 -7.76 2.43 -18.83
CA PRO A 124 -8.56 1.24 -19.11
C PRO A 124 -8.34 0.66 -20.51
N GLU A 125 -8.13 1.53 -21.51
CA GLU A 125 -8.04 1.14 -22.94
C GLU A 125 -6.62 0.74 -23.39
N ARG A 126 -5.62 0.77 -22.50
CA ARG A 126 -4.22 0.54 -22.86
C ARG A 126 -3.56 -0.45 -21.93
N GLN A 127 -3.07 -1.56 -22.49
CA GLN A 127 -2.04 -2.35 -21.83
C GLN A 127 -0.81 -1.46 -21.65
N ASN A 128 -0.41 -1.29 -20.40
CA ASN A 128 0.58 -0.28 -20.01
C ASN A 128 1.68 -0.93 -19.17
N LEU A 129 2.94 -0.75 -19.58
CA LEU A 129 4.10 -1.24 -18.85
C LEU A 129 4.25 -0.64 -17.44
N LEU A 130 3.54 0.46 -17.14
CA LEU A 130 3.49 1.05 -15.80
C LEU A 130 3.09 0.02 -14.72
N VAL A 131 2.30 -1.02 -15.05
CA VAL A 131 1.94 -2.08 -14.10
C VAL A 131 3.16 -2.79 -13.51
N TYR A 132 4.29 -2.81 -14.21
CA TYR A 132 5.52 -3.46 -13.78
C TYR A 132 6.37 -2.59 -12.85
N LEU A 133 6.05 -1.29 -12.72
CA LEU A 133 6.76 -0.40 -11.80
C LEU A 133 6.63 -0.84 -10.35
N ILE A 134 5.66 -1.67 -9.99
CA ILE A 134 5.49 -2.13 -8.61
C ILE A 134 6.58 -3.10 -8.16
N PHE A 135 7.15 -3.90 -9.08
CA PHE A 135 8.05 -5.00 -8.72
C PHE A 135 9.29 -4.57 -7.91
N PRO A 136 9.99 -3.48 -8.26
CA PRO A 136 11.07 -2.94 -7.43
C PRO A 136 10.63 -2.50 -6.02
N PHE A 137 9.36 -2.12 -5.84
CA PHE A 137 8.83 -1.60 -4.57
C PHE A 137 8.11 -2.65 -3.73
N VAL A 138 7.95 -3.88 -4.22
CA VAL A 138 7.35 -4.98 -3.43
C VAL A 138 8.15 -5.18 -2.14
N PHE A 139 9.48 -5.20 -2.22
CA PHE A 139 10.40 -5.34 -1.07
C PHE A 139 10.99 -4.01 -0.64
N HIS A 140 10.13 -3.03 -0.35
CA HIS A 140 10.56 -1.75 0.19
C HIS A 140 11.13 -1.91 1.62
N SER A 141 11.94 -0.96 2.06
CA SER A 141 12.66 -0.97 3.33
C SER A 141 11.76 -1.19 4.54
N TYR A 142 10.58 -0.58 4.57
CA TYR A 142 9.64 -0.80 5.66
C TYR A 142 9.16 -2.25 5.78
N LEU A 143 9.00 -2.98 4.66
CA LEU A 143 8.65 -4.41 4.71
C LEU A 143 9.81 -5.22 5.28
N LEU A 144 11.04 -4.92 4.85
CA LEU A 144 12.25 -5.61 5.30
C LEU A 144 12.52 -5.35 6.80
N MET A 145 12.16 -4.16 7.29
CA MET A 145 12.17 -3.85 8.73
C MET A 145 11.00 -4.51 9.49
N GLY A 146 10.06 -5.17 8.82
CA GLY A 146 8.94 -5.84 9.47
C GLY A 146 7.72 -4.95 9.73
N TYR A 147 7.60 -3.77 9.12
CA TYR A 147 6.39 -2.93 9.23
C TYR A 147 5.23 -3.44 8.35
N TYR A 148 4.78 -4.66 8.62
CA TYR A 148 3.78 -5.37 7.83
C TYR A 148 2.44 -4.63 7.71
N SER A 149 1.99 -4.02 8.80
CA SER A 149 0.74 -3.26 8.86
C SER A 149 0.78 -2.03 7.94
N PHE A 150 1.93 -1.34 7.85
CA PHE A 150 2.16 -0.27 6.87
C PHE A 150 2.05 -0.82 5.44
N SER A 151 2.77 -1.89 5.13
CA SER A 151 2.80 -2.50 3.80
C SER A 151 1.42 -2.97 3.34
N ILE A 152 0.63 -3.59 4.21
CA ILE A 152 -0.75 -4.00 3.91
C ILE A 152 -1.66 -2.79 3.68
N ALA A 153 -1.49 -1.71 4.43
CA ALA A 153 -2.28 -0.50 4.21
C ALA A 153 -2.12 0.06 2.80
N VAL A 154 -0.94 -0.10 2.18
CA VAL A 154 -0.70 0.33 0.79
C VAL A 154 -1.48 -0.54 -0.22
N ILE A 155 -1.74 -1.81 0.07
CA ILE A 155 -2.61 -2.67 -0.76
C ILE A 155 -4.02 -2.08 -0.80
N PHE A 156 -4.60 -1.78 0.36
CA PHE A 156 -5.91 -1.15 0.45
C PHE A 156 -5.93 0.25 -0.16
N PHE A 157 -4.83 1.01 -0.02
CA PHE A 157 -4.68 2.31 -0.66
C PHE A 157 -4.88 2.19 -2.16
N PHE A 158 -4.15 1.30 -2.84
CA PHE A 158 -4.24 1.17 -4.30
C PHE A 158 -5.61 0.65 -4.75
N TRP A 159 -6.18 -0.31 -4.03
CA TRP A 159 -7.54 -0.77 -4.32
C TRP A 159 -8.58 0.33 -4.12
N ALA A 160 -8.57 1.05 -3.01
CA ALA A 160 -9.51 2.14 -2.76
C ALA A 160 -9.43 3.21 -3.84
N PHE A 161 -8.20 3.62 -4.19
CA PHE A 161 -7.97 4.67 -5.18
C PHE A 161 -8.42 4.22 -6.58
N GLY A 162 -8.02 3.01 -7.00
CA GLY A 162 -8.42 2.46 -8.29
C GLY A 162 -9.93 2.23 -8.39
N TYR A 163 -10.52 1.75 -7.30
CA TYR A 163 -11.96 1.49 -7.20
C TYR A 163 -12.75 2.78 -7.40
N TYR A 164 -12.33 3.84 -6.71
CA TYR A 164 -12.99 5.12 -6.85
C TYR A 164 -12.89 5.66 -8.29
N ILE A 165 -11.71 5.58 -8.92
CA ILE A 165 -11.52 6.06 -10.30
C ILE A 165 -12.48 5.33 -11.24
N THR A 166 -12.49 3.99 -11.19
CA THR A 166 -13.34 3.15 -12.05
C THR A 166 -14.83 3.44 -11.88
N TYR A 167 -15.30 3.63 -10.65
CA TYR A 167 -16.74 3.73 -10.36
C TYR A 167 -17.22 5.16 -10.06
N SER A 168 -16.36 6.17 -10.22
CA SER A 168 -16.64 7.58 -9.87
C SER A 168 -17.93 8.12 -10.48
N GLN A 169 -18.22 7.76 -11.74
CA GLN A 169 -19.42 8.20 -12.46
C GLN A 169 -20.72 7.60 -11.89
N HIS A 170 -20.66 6.40 -11.31
CA HIS A 170 -21.81 5.66 -10.77
C HIS A 170 -21.72 5.48 -9.25
N PHE A 171 -20.96 6.32 -8.56
CA PHE A 171 -20.65 6.17 -7.14
C PHE A 171 -21.87 6.37 -6.24
N ARG A 172 -22.63 5.30 -5.95
CA ARG A 172 -23.86 5.31 -5.13
C ARG A 172 -23.97 3.98 -4.36
N GLY A 173 -24.86 3.88 -3.38
CA GLY A 173 -25.24 2.59 -2.75
C GLY A 173 -24.08 1.63 -2.46
N LYS A 174 -24.00 0.53 -3.23
CA LYS A 174 -22.98 -0.51 -3.07
C LYS A 174 -21.56 0.01 -3.30
N GLU A 175 -21.35 0.92 -4.26
CA GLU A 175 -20.04 1.50 -4.54
C GLU A 175 -19.54 2.34 -3.37
N MET A 176 -20.44 3.07 -2.72
CA MET A 176 -20.12 3.83 -1.52
C MET A 176 -19.68 2.93 -0.36
N ILE A 177 -20.42 1.84 -0.14
CA ILE A 177 -20.12 0.87 0.92
C ILE A 177 -18.78 0.17 0.66
N LEU A 178 -18.56 -0.33 -0.54
CA LEU A 178 -17.31 -1.02 -0.90
C LEU A 178 -16.10 -0.09 -0.80
N PHE A 179 -16.21 1.16 -1.28
CA PHE A 179 -15.16 2.14 -1.09
C PHE A 179 -14.92 2.44 0.40
N GLY A 180 -15.98 2.59 1.20
CA GLY A 180 -15.88 2.77 2.64
C GLY A 180 -15.17 1.61 3.33
N ILE A 181 -15.45 0.35 2.94
CA ILE A 181 -14.75 -0.84 3.44
C ILE A 181 -13.27 -0.81 3.06
N LEU A 182 -12.92 -0.45 1.82
CA LEU A 182 -11.52 -0.36 1.40
C LEU A 182 -10.77 0.72 2.18
N VAL A 183 -11.38 1.91 2.36
CA VAL A 183 -10.80 3.01 3.15
C VAL A 183 -10.69 2.65 4.63
N LEU A 184 -11.67 1.93 5.18
CA LEU A 184 -11.59 1.35 6.52
C LEU A 184 -10.44 0.35 6.62
N GLY A 185 -10.23 -0.48 5.59
CA GLY A 185 -9.07 -1.37 5.48
C GLY A 185 -7.74 -0.63 5.52
N VAL A 186 -7.63 0.55 4.88
CA VAL A 186 -6.43 1.40 4.99
C VAL A 186 -6.21 1.81 6.44
N PHE A 187 -7.24 2.34 7.12
CA PHE A 187 -7.14 2.76 8.52
C PHE A 187 -6.78 1.61 9.46
N LEU A 188 -7.52 0.50 9.42
CA LEU A 188 -7.30 -0.66 10.28
C LEU A 188 -5.93 -1.30 10.07
N SER A 189 -5.32 -1.08 8.90
CA SER A 189 -3.97 -1.53 8.61
C SER A 189 -2.93 -0.53 9.10
N HIS A 190 -3.04 0.77 8.81
CA HIS A 190 -2.09 1.76 9.30
C HIS A 190 -2.63 3.20 9.28
N GLY A 191 -2.68 3.85 10.45
CA GLY A 191 -3.24 5.20 10.60
C GLY A 191 -2.49 6.30 9.81
N LEU A 192 -1.16 6.21 9.68
CA LEU A 192 -0.39 7.16 8.86
C LEU A 192 -0.66 7.00 7.35
N VAL A 193 -0.84 5.76 6.87
CA VAL A 193 -1.12 5.52 5.45
C VAL A 193 -2.53 6.00 5.11
N PHE A 194 -3.47 5.90 6.06
CA PHE A 194 -4.79 6.51 5.94
C PHE A 194 -4.73 8.04 5.78
N LEU A 195 -3.86 8.72 6.53
CA LEU A 195 -3.63 10.16 6.34
C LEU A 195 -3.07 10.48 4.95
N PHE A 196 -2.05 9.73 4.51
CA PHE A 196 -1.48 9.91 3.17
C PHE A 196 -2.48 9.59 2.05
N PHE A 197 -3.35 8.59 2.25
CA PHE A 197 -4.47 8.32 1.35
C PHE A 197 -5.39 9.52 1.23
N GLY A 198 -5.85 10.08 2.36
CA GLY A 198 -6.70 11.26 2.37
C GLY A 198 -6.07 12.46 1.65
N ALA A 199 -4.79 12.73 1.91
CA ALA A 199 -4.05 13.82 1.27
C ALA A 199 -3.90 13.60 -0.25
N ALA A 200 -3.46 12.41 -0.69
CA ALA A 200 -3.33 12.09 -2.10
C ALA A 200 -4.69 12.14 -2.83
N PHE A 201 -5.74 11.64 -2.20
CA PHE A 201 -7.09 11.65 -2.75
C PHE A 201 -7.65 13.06 -2.87
N LEU A 202 -7.38 13.93 -1.89
CA LEU A 202 -7.73 15.35 -1.95
C LEU A 202 -7.02 16.05 -3.11
N VAL A 203 -5.71 15.84 -3.27
CA VAL A 203 -4.93 16.40 -4.39
C VAL A 203 -5.51 15.94 -5.73
N TYR A 204 -5.76 14.64 -5.89
CA TYR A 204 -6.41 14.10 -7.09
C TYR A 204 -7.75 14.79 -7.36
N LYS A 205 -8.58 14.96 -6.33
CA LYS A 205 -9.88 15.62 -6.50
C LYS A 205 -9.78 17.07 -6.91
N VAL A 206 -8.94 17.84 -6.24
CA VAL A 206 -8.69 19.24 -6.61
C VAL A 206 -8.16 19.33 -8.05
N ALA A 207 -7.20 18.48 -8.42
CA ALA A 207 -6.63 18.46 -9.76
C ALA A 207 -7.69 18.14 -10.83
N THR A 208 -8.56 17.15 -10.60
CA THR A 208 -9.64 16.81 -11.56
C THR A 208 -10.64 17.95 -11.75
N ILE A 209 -10.98 18.67 -10.67
CA ILE A 209 -11.88 19.82 -10.73
C ILE A 209 -11.20 20.96 -11.50
N LEU A 210 -9.96 21.31 -11.16
CA LEU A 210 -9.20 22.36 -11.85
C LEU A 210 -9.03 22.05 -13.34
N PHE A 211 -8.69 20.81 -13.68
CA PHE A 211 -8.55 20.39 -15.07
C PHE A 211 -9.85 20.59 -15.86
N SER A 212 -11.01 20.20 -15.30
CA SER A 212 -12.31 20.39 -15.95
C SER A 212 -12.66 21.87 -16.18
N ILE A 213 -12.24 22.75 -15.28
CA ILE A 213 -12.43 24.21 -15.42
C ILE A 213 -11.55 24.76 -16.56
N VAL A 214 -10.29 24.33 -16.61
CA VAL A 214 -9.31 24.82 -17.59
C VAL A 214 -9.62 24.34 -19.01
N THR A 215 -10.08 23.10 -19.19
CA THR A 215 -10.37 22.54 -20.52
C THR A 215 -11.71 22.99 -21.10
N GLY A 216 -12.55 23.67 -20.32
CA GLY A 216 -13.87 24.09 -20.77
C GLY A 216 -14.82 22.92 -21.06
N GLU A 217 -14.48 21.70 -20.63
CA GLU A 217 -15.44 20.61 -20.53
C GLU A 217 -16.60 21.11 -19.67
N LYS A 218 -17.86 20.80 -20.05
CA LYS A 218 -19.04 21.25 -19.28
C LYS A 218 -18.84 20.85 -17.81
N GLY A 219 -18.50 21.84 -16.99
CA GLY A 219 -18.14 21.64 -15.60
C GLY A 219 -19.30 21.01 -14.84
N VAL A 220 -18.95 20.22 -13.83
CA VAL A 220 -19.93 19.65 -12.90
C VAL A 220 -20.65 20.80 -12.20
N SER A 221 -21.99 20.78 -12.19
CA SER A 221 -22.74 21.84 -11.50
C SER A 221 -22.42 21.84 -9.99
N ALA A 222 -22.54 22.98 -9.33
CA ALA A 222 -22.26 23.08 -7.88
C ALA A 222 -23.07 22.06 -7.05
N LYS A 223 -24.31 21.79 -7.48
CA LYS A 223 -25.21 20.79 -6.87
C LYS A 223 -24.68 19.36 -7.05
N GLU A 224 -24.21 19.01 -8.23
CA GLU A 224 -23.62 17.69 -8.50
C GLU A 224 -22.30 17.50 -7.76
N LEU A 225 -21.44 18.54 -7.74
CA LEU A 225 -20.19 18.51 -7.00
C LEU A 225 -20.43 18.31 -5.50
N PHE A 226 -21.36 19.06 -4.92
CA PHE A 226 -21.79 18.87 -3.53
C PHE A 226 -22.29 17.45 -3.29
N GLY A 227 -23.13 16.91 -4.18
CA GLY A 227 -23.62 15.54 -4.09
C GLY A 227 -22.50 14.49 -4.19
N GLN A 228 -21.46 14.72 -4.98
CA GLN A 228 -20.28 13.84 -5.04
C GLN A 228 -19.46 13.90 -3.74
N LEU A 229 -19.20 15.10 -3.23
CA LEU A 229 -18.45 15.31 -1.98
C LEU A 229 -19.19 14.75 -0.77
N TRP A 230 -20.51 14.91 -0.71
CA TRP A 230 -21.34 14.34 0.34
C TRP A 230 -21.27 12.80 0.34
N ARG A 231 -21.42 12.18 -0.83
CA ARG A 231 -21.31 10.71 -0.95
C ARG A 231 -19.93 10.22 -0.51
N LEU A 232 -18.87 10.92 -0.90
CA LEU A 232 -17.51 10.62 -0.44
C LEU A 232 -17.37 10.75 1.08
N ALA A 233 -17.84 11.85 1.66
CA ALA A 233 -17.78 12.09 3.10
C ALA A 233 -18.50 10.98 3.89
N VAL A 234 -19.70 10.60 3.45
CA VAL A 234 -20.46 9.51 4.06
C VAL A 234 -19.71 8.17 3.94
N SER A 235 -19.12 7.86 2.79
CA SER A 235 -18.39 6.59 2.59
C SER A 235 -17.17 6.46 3.49
N ILE A 236 -16.42 7.54 3.74
CA ILE A 236 -15.20 7.50 4.57
C ILE A 236 -15.47 7.70 6.06
N MET A 237 -16.69 8.10 6.42
CA MET A 237 -17.09 8.48 7.77
C MET A 237 -16.73 7.44 8.84
N PRO A 238 -16.97 6.12 8.65
CA PRO A 238 -16.61 5.13 9.67
C PRO A 238 -15.11 5.07 9.96
N ALA A 239 -14.28 5.07 8.92
CA ALA A 239 -12.82 5.04 9.04
C ALA A 239 -12.31 6.32 9.72
N PHE A 240 -12.87 7.48 9.34
CA PHE A 240 -12.49 8.76 9.91
C PHE A 240 -12.83 8.86 11.41
N PHE A 241 -14.03 8.44 11.82
CA PHE A 241 -14.40 8.45 13.23
C PHE A 241 -13.52 7.54 14.09
N LEU A 242 -13.25 6.31 13.62
CA LEU A 242 -12.35 5.40 14.32
C LEU A 242 -10.93 5.97 14.41
N TRP A 243 -10.45 6.61 13.34
CA TRP A 243 -9.15 7.27 13.35
C TRP A 243 -9.08 8.43 14.34
N VAL A 244 -10.10 9.29 14.42
CA VAL A 244 -10.16 10.37 15.42
C VAL A 244 -10.15 9.80 16.84
N PHE A 245 -10.94 8.76 17.10
CA PHE A 245 -10.96 8.10 18.42
C PHE A 245 -9.59 7.49 18.77
N TYR A 246 -8.97 6.80 17.82
CA TYR A 246 -7.62 6.26 17.97
C TYR A 246 -6.59 7.34 18.30
N ILE A 247 -6.55 8.44 17.54
CA ILE A 247 -5.61 9.54 17.77
C ILE A 247 -5.85 10.18 19.15
N ARG A 248 -7.10 10.39 19.56
CA ARG A 248 -7.41 10.91 20.90
C ARG A 248 -6.85 9.99 21.99
N ALA A 249 -7.11 8.69 21.89
CA ALA A 249 -6.59 7.71 22.85
C ALA A 249 -5.05 7.68 22.90
N VAL A 250 -4.38 7.82 21.76
CA VAL A 250 -2.90 7.90 21.71
C VAL A 250 -2.39 9.17 22.38
N MET A 251 -3.01 10.32 22.13
CA MET A 251 -2.59 11.60 22.70
C MET A 251 -2.84 11.69 24.22
N GLU A 252 -3.83 10.96 24.75
CA GLU A 252 -4.03 10.81 26.19
C GLU A 252 -2.90 10.03 26.86
N ILE A 253 -2.34 9.02 26.19
CA ILE A 253 -1.25 8.18 26.72
C ILE A 253 0.11 8.87 26.57
N ASN A 254 0.36 9.49 25.43
CA ASN A 254 1.65 10.10 25.12
C ASN A 254 1.46 11.50 24.49
N PRO A 255 1.38 12.56 25.32
CA PRO A 255 1.12 13.91 24.83
C PRO A 255 2.32 14.50 24.07
N SER A 256 3.52 13.91 24.20
CA SER A 256 4.74 14.41 23.58
C SER A 256 5.19 13.53 22.42
N VAL A 257 4.86 13.93 21.19
CA VAL A 257 5.48 13.35 19.99
C VAL A 257 6.78 14.10 19.73
N ARG A 258 7.93 13.52 20.10
CA ARG A 258 9.23 14.07 19.68
C ARG A 258 9.46 13.72 18.22
N ALA A 259 9.33 14.70 17.33
CA ALA A 259 9.75 14.54 15.95
C ALA A 259 11.28 14.45 15.89
N ALA A 260 11.80 13.50 15.11
CA ALA A 260 13.21 13.51 14.75
C ALA A 260 13.52 14.77 13.92
N ALA A 261 14.55 15.52 14.31
CA ALA A 261 15.02 16.67 13.54
C ALA A 261 15.86 16.16 12.36
N TYR A 262 15.41 16.46 11.14
CA TYR A 262 16.15 16.17 9.91
C TYR A 262 16.54 17.46 9.21
N TYR A 263 17.75 17.49 8.64
CA TYR A 263 18.15 18.62 7.82
C TYR A 263 17.51 18.52 6.43
N LYS A 264 17.13 19.65 5.81
CA LYS A 264 16.53 19.67 4.46
C LYS A 264 17.36 18.89 3.42
N MET A 265 18.69 19.00 3.50
CA MET A 265 19.61 18.29 2.62
C MET A 265 19.63 16.77 2.85
N GLU A 266 19.30 16.29 4.04
CA GLU A 266 19.11 14.85 4.29
C GLU A 266 17.86 14.34 3.61
N LEU A 267 16.76 15.11 3.66
CA LEU A 267 15.52 14.76 2.97
C LEU A 267 15.73 14.67 1.46
N VAL A 268 16.44 15.63 0.85
CA VAL A 268 16.81 15.58 -0.57
C VAL A 268 17.68 14.35 -0.87
N ARG A 269 18.66 14.04 -0.02
CA ARG A 269 19.49 12.83 -0.18
C ARG A 269 18.68 11.54 -0.07
N PHE A 270 17.67 11.49 0.80
CA PHE A 270 16.79 10.31 0.91
C PHE A 270 15.95 10.12 -0.34
N LEU A 271 15.45 11.21 -0.95
CA LEU A 271 14.71 11.16 -2.20
C LEU A 271 15.58 10.65 -3.35
N LEU A 272 16.75 11.25 -3.56
CA LEU A 272 17.66 10.89 -4.66
C LEU A 272 18.16 9.44 -4.59
N ARG A 273 18.30 8.90 -3.38
CA ARG A 273 18.75 7.52 -3.14
C ARG A 273 17.61 6.51 -3.12
N ILE A 274 16.36 6.95 -3.27
CA ILE A 274 15.16 6.16 -2.97
C ILE A 274 15.38 5.34 -1.69
N ARG A 275 15.66 6.01 -0.57
CA ARG A 275 15.98 5.34 0.72
C ARG A 275 14.94 4.29 1.11
N GLN A 276 13.71 4.45 0.62
CA GLN A 276 12.60 3.51 0.79
C GLN A 276 12.84 2.14 0.14
N LEU A 277 13.87 1.96 -0.69
CA LEU A 277 14.25 0.67 -1.27
C LEU A 277 15.51 0.06 -0.64
N VAL A 278 16.21 0.80 0.22
CA VAL A 278 17.38 0.30 0.93
C VAL A 278 16.94 -0.44 2.19
N GLY A 279 17.19 -1.75 2.24
CA GLY A 279 16.75 -2.62 3.32
C GLY A 279 17.73 -2.76 4.47
N PHE A 280 18.99 -3.07 4.15
CA PHE A 280 19.95 -3.57 5.14
C PHE A 280 21.22 -2.71 5.23
N ASN A 281 21.90 -2.48 4.11
CA ASN A 281 23.13 -1.70 4.05
C ASN A 281 23.04 -0.57 3.04
N HIS A 282 22.91 0.65 3.56
CA HIS A 282 22.74 1.85 2.75
C HIS A 282 23.94 2.18 1.86
N GLU A 283 25.16 1.88 2.29
CA GLU A 283 26.36 2.16 1.51
C GLU A 283 26.46 1.22 0.29
N MET A 284 26.09 -0.05 0.48
CA MET A 284 26.15 -1.08 -0.56
C MET A 284 24.96 -1.01 -1.53
N GLU A 285 23.75 -0.75 -1.02
CA GLU A 285 22.53 -0.85 -1.83
C GLU A 285 22.17 0.47 -2.54
N SER A 286 22.40 1.63 -1.91
CA SER A 286 21.95 2.92 -2.45
C SER A 286 22.53 3.29 -3.83
N PRO A 287 23.76 2.91 -4.23
CA PRO A 287 24.28 3.18 -5.57
C PRO A 287 23.38 2.66 -6.69
N ALA A 288 22.77 1.47 -6.52
CA ALA A 288 21.91 0.87 -7.55
C ALA A 288 20.59 1.66 -7.74
N TYR A 289 20.11 2.34 -6.70
CA TYR A 289 18.83 3.05 -6.74
C TYR A 289 18.90 4.44 -7.39
N TYR A 290 20.07 5.05 -7.54
CA TYR A 290 20.21 6.31 -8.31
C TYR A 290 19.86 6.11 -9.78
N VAL A 291 20.23 4.97 -10.36
CA VAL A 291 19.89 4.62 -11.75
C VAL A 291 18.38 4.47 -11.87
N LEU A 292 17.75 3.76 -10.94
CA LEU A 292 16.29 3.60 -10.91
C LEU A 292 15.57 4.95 -10.76
N PHE A 293 16.02 5.81 -9.85
CA PHE A 293 15.47 7.16 -9.69
C PHE A 293 15.56 7.97 -10.98
N SER A 294 16.72 7.95 -11.65
CA SER A 294 16.93 8.67 -12.89
C SER A 294 15.99 8.16 -14.01
N LEU A 295 15.79 6.84 -14.09
CA LEU A 295 14.83 6.26 -15.04
C LEU A 295 13.39 6.67 -14.72
N LEU A 296 12.98 6.68 -13.45
CA LEU A 296 11.65 7.13 -13.04
C LEU A 296 11.42 8.60 -13.37
N ALA A 297 12.40 9.47 -13.09
CA ALA A 297 12.31 10.90 -13.39
C ALA A 297 12.24 11.20 -14.89
N LEU A 298 12.83 10.35 -15.73
CA LEU A 298 12.73 10.47 -17.20
C LEU A 298 11.39 9.96 -17.75
N LEU A 299 10.67 9.13 -17.00
CA LEU A 299 9.37 8.56 -17.38
C LEU A 299 8.18 9.41 -16.89
N SER A 300 8.40 10.33 -15.94
CA SER A 300 7.41 11.25 -15.37
C SER A 300 7.36 12.59 -16.11
#